data_AF-A0A6G0TAG5-F1
#
_entry.id   AF-A0A6G0TAG5-F1
#
_cell.length_a   1.000
_cell.length_b   1.000
_cell.length_c   1.000
_cell.angle_alpha   90.00
_cell.angle_beta   90.00
_cell.angle_gamma   90.00
#
_symmetry.space_group_name_H-M   'P 1'
#
loop_
_entity.id
_entity.type
_entity.pdbx_description
1 polymer ?
#
loop_
_entity_poly.entity_id
_entity_poly.type
_entity_poly.pdbx_seq_one_letter_code
_entity_poly.pdbx_strand_id
1 'polypeptide(L)'
;MHESFTLSLTGNSTVLAANYFPSLNVYEDSEIALLSLQTFNSFPNIIDAFNNRLKIEVIPSKRNKYKSHIFAFCLKEGCYEIEDINNKIVKELSQVNNKYRTQLTFSVRIDPVDFRTYIKCNGILQFNTQYKVVDNDNAPIMCYIKLEEGCYEIEDINQRVKKQIDVYNSENLTNITYDISVDPNDFRSYIKCNGVLHFEIPFSIAPVLGFEKRQYKPEYEILRSEKAANLNTINSIKVMCNIAQGSFNNHLQSHSIYEFFPSGRTGSKVIQSPPNLIYYKLNKTNIDSITIQLVDQDHNPINNLEGQVSDAGKVKLTNNGFSYLFEQIRLEINGIEVDSTRVLGITSSLKGYLSGLFEDFKKILVHSRLELILTRCHSDLNALKVITSGSTNSGKVVLNKIVWKVPHITVDDEERLKILKLIEKEKSLFIPFRSFETFEYPELGTTKKVVWNLKSASKLEKPRFIIIGLQKERKNSLEKDYSVFDHCNITNVKVFLNSIAYPYDNLDLDFAKNNFTLLYDMYTSFQESYYEKSIRNPILSPSTFLTHAPIIVIDTSKQNDSATASSVDVQLEIEASESLSGVTAYCLLIHDRIVEYVPFTREVRKLV
;
A
#
# COMPACT_ATOMS: atom_id res chain seq x y z
N MET A 1 36.06 -4.37 14.54
CA MET A 1 35.02 -4.53 13.51
C MET A 1 33.83 -3.76 14.02
N HIS A 2 33.37 -2.73 13.31
CA HIS A 2 32.11 -2.07 13.64
C HIS A 2 30.99 -2.85 12.95
N GLU A 3 30.31 -3.72 13.69
CA GLU A 3 29.10 -4.36 13.20
C GLU A 3 27.97 -3.34 13.25
N SER A 4 27.31 -3.11 12.12
CA SER A 4 26.13 -2.25 12.03
C SER A 4 24.92 -3.11 11.70
N PHE A 5 23.87 -2.97 12.49
CA PHE A 5 22.61 -3.70 12.32
C PHE A 5 21.52 -2.73 11.90
N THR A 6 20.82 -3.03 10.80
CA THR A 6 19.67 -2.25 10.35
C THR A 6 18.38 -2.95 10.78
N LEU A 7 17.58 -2.26 11.59
CA LEU A 7 16.29 -2.76 12.05
C LEU A 7 15.18 -2.07 11.26
N SER A 8 14.32 -2.87 10.61
CA SER A 8 13.19 -2.36 9.83
C SER A 8 11.89 -2.64 10.56
N LEU A 9 11.19 -1.58 10.95
CA LEU A 9 9.86 -1.63 11.56
C LEU A 9 8.81 -1.21 10.52
N THR A 10 7.75 -2.00 10.37
CA THR A 10 6.65 -1.71 9.44
C THR A 10 5.32 -1.94 10.12
N GLY A 11 4.32 -1.13 9.78
CA GLY A 11 2.98 -1.22 10.36
C GLY A 11 2.06 -0.17 9.76
N ASN A 12 0.79 -0.24 10.15
CA ASN A 12 -0.29 0.65 9.72
C ASN A 12 -0.71 1.65 10.81
N SER A 13 0.04 1.73 11.90
CA SER A 13 -0.23 2.57 13.06
C SER A 13 0.92 3.56 13.29
N THR A 14 0.64 4.66 13.99
CA THR A 14 1.67 5.62 14.40
C THR A 14 2.56 5.14 15.52
N VAL A 15 2.28 3.96 16.08
CA VAL A 15 3.13 3.21 17.01
C VAL A 15 3.57 1.92 16.33
N LEU A 16 4.88 1.79 16.09
CA LEU A 16 5.50 0.60 15.53
C LEU A 16 6.28 -0.10 16.64
N ALA A 17 6.04 -1.40 16.85
CA ALA A 17 6.76 -2.17 17.85
C ALA A 17 7.29 -3.49 17.25
N ALA A 18 8.51 -3.87 17.64
CA ALA A 18 9.05 -5.21 17.41
C ALA A 18 9.54 -5.79 18.74
N ASN A 19 9.21 -7.07 18.96
CA ASN A 19 9.66 -7.83 20.12
C ASN A 19 10.69 -8.86 19.66
N TYR A 20 11.75 -9.04 20.44
CA TYR A 20 12.84 -9.96 20.13
C TYR A 20 12.91 -11.06 21.19
N PHE A 21 12.87 -12.32 20.73
CA PHE A 21 13.07 -13.48 21.60
C PHE A 21 13.95 -14.54 20.89
N PRO A 22 15.16 -14.86 21.40
CA PRO A 22 15.79 -14.27 22.58
C PRO A 22 16.14 -12.78 22.38
N SER A 23 16.35 -12.06 23.49
CA SER A 23 16.65 -10.62 23.48
C SER A 23 17.90 -10.30 22.65
N LEU A 24 17.90 -9.16 21.97
CA LEU A 24 19.08 -8.67 21.25
C LEU A 24 20.09 -8.14 22.27
N ASN A 25 21.26 -8.76 22.33
CA ASN A 25 22.38 -8.29 23.15
C ASN A 25 23.26 -7.37 22.31
N VAL A 26 23.39 -6.11 22.72
CA VAL A 26 24.23 -5.10 22.09
C VAL A 26 25.32 -4.63 23.06
N TYR A 27 26.45 -4.17 22.52
CA TYR A 27 27.58 -3.67 23.31
C TYR A 27 27.25 -2.34 24.01
N GLU A 28 27.93 -2.02 25.11
CA GLU A 28 27.68 -0.81 25.93
C GLU A 28 27.91 0.53 25.18
N ASP A 29 28.71 0.50 24.13
CA ASP A 29 29.04 1.61 23.23
C ASP A 29 28.14 1.65 21.98
N SER A 30 27.10 0.82 21.92
CA SER A 30 26.17 0.79 20.79
C SER A 30 25.31 2.05 20.73
N GLU A 31 25.12 2.54 19.52
CA GLU A 31 24.34 3.75 19.21
C GLU A 31 23.24 3.45 18.19
N ILE A 32 22.19 4.28 18.17
CA ILE A 32 21.08 4.20 17.24
C ILE A 32 20.88 5.52 16.49
N ALA A 33 20.62 5.43 15.19
CA ALA A 33 20.28 6.57 14.35
C ALA A 33 19.08 6.21 13.45
N LEU A 34 18.26 7.20 13.12
CA LEU A 34 17.21 7.02 12.12
C LEU A 34 17.83 7.10 10.72
N LEU A 35 17.74 6.02 9.93
CA LEU A 35 18.23 6.01 8.55
C LEU A 35 17.19 6.59 7.57
N SER A 36 15.94 6.16 7.70
CA SER A 36 14.85 6.61 6.84
C SER A 36 13.50 6.35 7.50
N LEU A 37 12.57 7.30 7.34
CA LEU A 37 11.15 7.16 7.62
C LEU A 37 10.37 7.27 6.31
N GLN A 38 9.48 6.30 6.07
CA GLN A 38 8.55 6.34 4.95
C GLN A 38 7.14 6.30 5.49
N THR A 39 6.38 7.36 5.25
CA THR A 39 4.96 7.45 5.59
C THR A 39 4.18 8.07 4.42
N PHE A 40 2.85 8.10 4.51
CA PHE A 40 2.01 8.85 3.58
C PHE A 40 1.44 10.07 4.31
N ASN A 41 1.27 11.16 3.59
CA ASN A 41 0.62 12.38 4.07
C ASN A 41 -0.91 12.17 4.18
N SER A 42 -1.34 11.15 4.91
CA SER A 42 -2.73 10.64 4.95
C SER A 42 -3.59 11.35 6.00
N PHE A 43 -3.48 12.68 6.11
CA PHE A 43 -4.37 13.42 6.99
C PHE A 43 -5.77 13.50 6.35
N PRO A 44 -6.84 13.07 7.04
CA PRO A 44 -8.19 13.13 6.47
C PRO A 44 -8.58 14.58 6.23
N ASN A 45 -8.91 14.92 4.98
CA ASN A 45 -9.45 16.23 4.61
C ASN A 45 -10.99 16.25 4.58
N ILE A 46 -11.63 15.08 4.66
CA ILE A 46 -13.07 14.93 4.86
C ILE A 46 -13.30 14.21 6.20
N ILE A 47 -14.05 14.86 7.10
CA ILE A 47 -14.34 14.42 8.48
C ILE A 47 -15.87 14.42 8.67
N ASP A 48 -16.43 13.35 9.27
CA ASP A 48 -17.88 13.03 9.24
C ASP A 48 -18.75 14.09 9.91
N ALA A 49 -18.16 14.91 10.79
CA ALA A 49 -18.88 15.87 11.59
C ALA A 49 -19.10 17.23 10.91
N PHE A 50 -18.32 17.60 9.87
CA PHE A 50 -18.23 19.03 9.51
C PHE A 50 -18.11 19.40 8.02
N ASN A 51 -17.52 18.55 7.16
CA ASN A 51 -17.26 18.93 5.76
C ASN A 51 -17.52 17.80 4.74
N ASN A 52 -18.36 16.84 5.10
CA ASN A 52 -18.60 15.63 4.30
C ASN A 52 -19.93 15.59 3.52
N ARG A 53 -20.73 16.67 3.53
CA ARG A 53 -22.08 16.70 2.92
C ARG A 53 -22.22 17.78 1.85
N LEU A 54 -22.83 17.42 0.72
CA LEU A 54 -23.21 18.31 -0.37
C LEU A 54 -24.67 18.08 -0.74
N LYS A 55 -25.47 19.13 -0.91
CA LYS A 55 -26.83 19.04 -1.45
C LYS A 55 -26.93 19.70 -2.82
N ILE A 56 -27.59 19.03 -3.76
CA ILE A 56 -27.91 19.55 -5.10
C ILE A 56 -29.43 19.51 -5.28
N GLU A 57 -30.03 20.67 -5.49
CA GLU A 57 -31.45 20.81 -5.78
C GLU A 57 -31.69 21.02 -7.28
N VAL A 58 -32.68 20.28 -7.81
CA VAL A 58 -33.11 20.38 -9.21
C VAL A 58 -33.92 21.65 -9.40
N ILE A 59 -33.54 22.47 -10.39
CA ILE A 59 -34.32 23.64 -10.81
C ILE A 59 -35.62 23.16 -11.48
N PRO A 60 -36.80 23.46 -10.93
CA PRO A 60 -38.06 23.00 -11.49
C PRO A 60 -38.34 23.66 -12.85
N SER A 61 -38.74 22.85 -13.83
CA SER A 61 -39.14 23.37 -15.15
C SER A 61 -40.47 24.14 -15.05
N LYS A 62 -40.66 25.18 -15.89
CA LYS A 62 -41.88 26.02 -15.92
C LYS A 62 -43.22 25.25 -16.04
N ARG A 63 -43.20 23.97 -16.44
CA ARG A 63 -44.38 23.10 -16.58
C ARG A 63 -44.75 22.29 -15.33
N ASN A 64 -43.87 22.17 -14.32
CA ASN A 64 -44.11 21.37 -13.11
C ASN A 64 -43.59 22.10 -11.86
N LYS A 65 -44.41 23.02 -11.32
CA LYS A 65 -44.07 23.92 -10.21
C LYS A 65 -43.92 23.25 -8.83
N TYR A 66 -44.29 21.98 -8.66
CA TYR A 66 -44.52 21.37 -7.34
C TYR A 66 -43.59 20.20 -6.97
N LYS A 67 -42.46 20.02 -7.67
CA LYS A 67 -41.56 18.89 -7.38
C LYS A 67 -40.08 19.28 -7.49
N SER A 68 -39.56 20.02 -6.52
CA SER A 68 -38.11 20.12 -6.34
C SER A 68 -37.59 18.83 -5.72
N HIS A 69 -36.61 18.21 -6.36
CA HIS A 69 -35.90 17.06 -5.79
C HIS A 69 -34.58 17.57 -5.23
N ILE A 70 -34.33 17.31 -3.96
CA ILE A 70 -33.09 17.64 -3.26
C ILE A 70 -32.33 16.34 -3.10
N PHE A 71 -31.10 16.29 -3.61
CA PHE A 71 -30.22 15.14 -3.49
C PHE A 71 -29.07 15.48 -2.55
N ALA A 72 -28.90 14.68 -1.50
CA ALA A 72 -27.80 14.80 -0.55
C ALA A 72 -26.73 13.75 -0.87
N PHE A 73 -25.50 14.21 -1.04
CA PHE A 73 -24.31 13.42 -1.29
C PHE A 73 -23.44 13.45 -0.04
N CYS A 74 -23.00 12.28 0.43
CA CYS A 74 -22.21 12.15 1.65
C CYS A 74 -20.89 11.46 1.33
N LEU A 75 -19.80 12.14 1.58
CA LEU A 75 -18.47 11.57 1.49
C LEU A 75 -18.16 10.86 2.82
N LYS A 76 -17.45 9.72 2.73
CA LYS A 76 -16.99 9.01 3.94
C LYS A 76 -15.75 9.73 4.45
N GLU A 77 -15.43 9.58 5.73
CA GLU A 77 -14.17 10.11 6.27
C GLU A 77 -12.97 9.59 5.48
N GLY A 78 -11.99 10.46 5.24
CA GLY A 78 -10.79 10.08 4.53
C GLY A 78 -10.07 11.25 3.88
N CYS A 79 -9.01 10.90 3.15
CA CYS A 79 -8.21 11.80 2.35
C CYS A 79 -8.59 11.65 0.87
N TYR A 80 -9.07 12.73 0.25
CA TYR A 80 -9.50 12.74 -1.16
C TYR A 80 -8.86 13.90 -1.92
N GLU A 81 -8.45 13.67 -3.17
CA GLU A 81 -8.14 14.78 -4.08
C GLU A 81 -9.42 15.39 -4.65
N ILE A 82 -9.36 16.63 -5.14
CA ILE A 82 -10.54 17.28 -5.78
C ILE A 82 -11.04 16.48 -6.99
N GLU A 83 -10.14 15.80 -7.70
CA GLU A 83 -10.51 14.91 -8.80
C GLU A 83 -11.26 13.66 -8.32
N ASP A 84 -10.88 13.07 -7.18
CA ASP A 84 -11.59 11.94 -6.58
C ASP A 84 -13.00 12.35 -6.11
N ILE A 85 -13.11 13.53 -5.50
CA ILE A 85 -14.39 14.13 -5.09
C ILE A 85 -15.28 14.33 -6.32
N ASN A 86 -14.74 14.88 -7.41
CA ASN A 86 -15.45 15.08 -8.66
C ASN A 86 -16.00 13.75 -9.22
N ASN A 87 -15.14 12.73 -9.34
CA ASN A 87 -15.49 11.44 -9.91
C ASN A 87 -16.57 10.72 -9.09
N LYS A 88 -16.51 10.82 -7.76
CA LYS A 88 -17.49 10.22 -6.86
C LYS A 88 -18.85 10.90 -6.96
N ILE A 89 -18.90 12.24 -6.95
CA ILE A 89 -20.16 13.00 -7.07
C ILE A 89 -20.79 12.79 -8.45
N VAL A 90 -20.00 12.79 -9.53
CA VAL A 90 -20.48 12.50 -10.90
C VAL A 90 -21.08 11.10 -11.01
N LYS A 91 -20.44 10.10 -10.38
CA LYS A 91 -20.95 8.72 -10.36
C LYS A 91 -22.30 8.63 -9.63
N GLU A 92 -22.42 9.21 -8.45
CA GLU A 92 -23.68 9.22 -7.69
C GLU A 92 -24.79 10.00 -8.44
N LEU A 93 -24.44 11.14 -9.05
CA LEU A 93 -25.36 11.91 -9.90
C LEU A 93 -25.85 11.12 -11.11
N SER A 94 -25.00 10.33 -11.76
CA SER A 94 -25.41 9.50 -12.90
C SER A 94 -26.49 8.48 -12.52
N GLN A 95 -26.39 7.90 -11.32
CA GLN A 95 -27.37 6.95 -10.78
C GLN A 95 -28.69 7.65 -10.45
N VAL A 96 -28.60 8.83 -9.82
CA VAL A 96 -29.75 9.67 -9.50
C VAL A 96 -30.48 10.14 -10.76
N ASN A 97 -29.73 10.61 -11.78
CA ASN A 97 -30.27 11.05 -13.06
C ASN A 97 -31.02 9.93 -13.78
N ASN A 98 -30.48 8.70 -13.79
CA ASN A 98 -31.14 7.54 -14.37
C ASN A 98 -32.44 7.18 -13.62
N LYS A 99 -32.43 7.27 -12.28
CA LYS A 99 -33.56 6.88 -11.43
C LYS A 99 -34.70 7.89 -11.46
N TYR A 100 -34.39 9.18 -11.39
CA TYR A 100 -35.38 10.27 -11.29
C TYR A 100 -35.61 11.01 -12.61
N ARG A 101 -34.99 10.55 -13.71
CA ARG A 101 -35.03 11.16 -15.05
C ARG A 101 -34.66 12.65 -15.04
N THR A 102 -33.61 13.00 -14.30
CA THR A 102 -33.05 14.37 -14.22
C THR A 102 -31.83 14.51 -15.13
N GLN A 103 -31.46 15.74 -15.49
CA GLN A 103 -30.28 16.06 -16.30
C GLN A 103 -29.26 16.89 -15.51
N LEU A 104 -28.98 16.52 -14.25
CA LEU A 104 -28.03 17.26 -13.42
C LEU A 104 -26.58 16.99 -13.88
N THR A 105 -25.78 18.05 -13.96
CA THR A 105 -24.35 18.00 -14.27
C THR A 105 -23.59 18.70 -13.15
N PHE A 106 -22.49 18.10 -12.71
CA PHE A 106 -21.59 18.64 -11.72
C PHE A 106 -20.15 18.42 -12.19
N SER A 107 -19.30 19.43 -12.07
CA SER A 107 -17.86 19.28 -12.24
C SER A 107 -17.12 20.20 -11.29
N VAL A 108 -16.08 19.72 -10.62
CA VAL A 108 -15.18 20.50 -9.79
C VAL A 108 -13.73 20.31 -10.23
N ARG A 109 -12.96 21.41 -10.31
CA ARG A 109 -11.54 21.40 -10.72
C ARG A 109 -10.74 22.46 -9.97
N ILE A 110 -9.44 22.24 -9.81
CA ILE A 110 -8.49 23.25 -9.31
C ILE A 110 -7.80 23.89 -10.52
N ASP A 111 -7.65 25.21 -10.52
CA ASP A 111 -6.76 25.89 -11.46
C ASP A 111 -5.31 25.82 -10.92
N PRO A 112 -4.35 25.30 -11.70
CA PRO A 112 -2.98 25.08 -11.23
C PRO A 112 -2.18 26.37 -11.00
N VAL A 113 -2.69 27.54 -11.42
CA VAL A 113 -1.99 28.83 -11.31
C VAL A 113 -2.41 29.61 -10.07
N ASP A 114 -3.72 29.69 -9.79
CA ASP A 114 -4.26 30.43 -8.64
C ASP A 114 -4.71 29.53 -7.48
N PHE A 115 -4.62 28.20 -7.65
CA PHE A 115 -5.04 27.16 -6.70
C PHE A 115 -6.51 27.26 -6.26
N ARG A 116 -7.35 28.04 -6.97
CA ARG A 116 -8.78 28.16 -6.67
C ARG A 116 -9.55 26.97 -7.19
N THR A 117 -10.57 26.58 -6.43
CA THR A 117 -11.49 25.51 -6.81
C THR A 117 -12.69 26.08 -7.57
N TYR A 118 -12.87 25.64 -8.81
CA TYR A 118 -13.97 26.02 -9.68
C TYR A 118 -15.01 24.91 -9.74
N ILE A 119 -16.24 25.22 -9.34
CA ILE A 119 -17.40 24.32 -9.40
C ILE A 119 -18.35 24.78 -10.49
N LYS A 120 -18.73 23.88 -11.40
CA LYS A 120 -19.77 24.07 -12.40
C LYS A 120 -20.90 23.08 -12.14
N CYS A 121 -22.08 23.60 -11.83
CA CYS A 121 -23.28 22.81 -11.62
C CYS A 121 -24.47 23.48 -12.31
N ASN A 122 -25.41 22.69 -12.84
CA ASN A 122 -26.66 23.19 -13.42
C ASN A 122 -27.86 23.07 -12.45
N GLY A 123 -27.60 22.73 -11.19
CA GLY A 123 -28.56 22.75 -10.07
C GLY A 123 -28.14 23.74 -8.98
N ILE A 124 -29.00 23.93 -7.98
CA ILE A 124 -28.71 24.80 -6.83
C ILE A 124 -27.83 24.02 -5.84
N LEU A 125 -26.65 24.56 -5.53
CA LEU A 125 -25.69 23.97 -4.59
C LEU A 125 -25.92 24.47 -3.17
N GLN A 126 -25.97 23.56 -2.20
CA GLN A 126 -26.07 23.86 -0.78
C GLN A 126 -24.98 23.10 -0.01
N PHE A 127 -24.08 23.83 0.66
CA PHE A 127 -22.93 23.28 1.39
C PHE A 127 -23.14 23.22 2.91
N ASN A 128 -24.13 23.93 3.46
CA ASN A 128 -24.31 24.09 4.90
C ASN A 128 -25.53 23.32 5.42
N THR A 129 -25.33 22.38 6.33
CA THR A 129 -26.43 21.80 7.12
C THR A 129 -26.06 21.73 8.60
N GLN A 130 -26.45 22.74 9.39
CA GLN A 130 -26.88 22.51 10.77
C GLN A 130 -27.99 23.51 11.16
N TYR A 131 -29.04 22.95 11.77
CA TYR A 131 -29.94 23.49 12.79
C TYR A 131 -30.22 25.01 12.76
N LYS A 132 -31.45 25.38 12.36
CA LYS A 132 -32.07 26.63 12.84
C LYS A 132 -32.41 26.43 14.32
N VAL A 133 -31.74 27.16 15.20
CA VAL A 133 -32.27 27.41 16.54
C VAL A 133 -33.49 28.31 16.36
N VAL A 134 -34.59 27.91 16.98
CA VAL A 134 -35.84 28.66 17.03
C VAL A 134 -35.57 29.95 17.81
N ASP A 135 -35.99 31.07 17.23
CA ASP A 135 -35.95 32.39 17.85
C ASP A 135 -36.60 32.35 19.25
N ASN A 136 -35.88 32.85 20.24
CA ASN A 136 -36.50 33.48 21.40
C ASN A 136 -36.28 34.99 21.24
N ASP A 137 -37.38 35.69 21.00
CA ASP A 137 -37.44 37.14 20.90
C ASP A 137 -36.80 37.81 22.13
N ASN A 138 -35.93 38.81 21.86
CA ASN A 138 -35.19 39.68 22.79
C ASN A 138 -33.73 39.31 23.14
N ALA A 139 -32.96 38.79 22.19
CA ALA A 139 -31.49 38.78 22.26
C ALA A 139 -30.90 39.93 21.40
N PRO A 140 -29.77 40.54 21.80
CA PRO A 140 -29.11 41.57 21.01
C PRO A 140 -28.82 41.06 19.58
N ILE A 141 -28.93 41.95 18.59
CA ILE A 141 -28.70 41.66 17.17
C ILE A 141 -27.22 41.31 16.97
N MET A 142 -26.89 40.02 16.92
CA MET A 142 -25.52 39.50 16.85
C MET A 142 -25.23 38.91 15.46
N CYS A 143 -24.15 39.35 14.83
CA CYS A 143 -23.67 38.77 13.58
C CYS A 143 -22.88 37.50 13.85
N TYR A 144 -23.49 36.34 13.62
CA TYR A 144 -22.82 35.04 13.76
C TYR A 144 -22.05 34.69 12.49
N ILE A 145 -20.73 34.55 12.63
CA ILE A 145 -19.83 34.21 11.53
C ILE A 145 -19.40 32.76 11.71
N LYS A 146 -19.76 31.91 10.74
CA LYS A 146 -19.43 30.49 10.77
C LYS A 146 -18.44 30.19 9.67
N LEU A 147 -17.23 29.77 10.06
CA LEU A 147 -16.25 29.24 9.12
C LEU A 147 -16.48 27.74 9.00
N GLU A 148 -16.57 27.26 7.76
CA GLU A 148 -16.58 25.82 7.47
C GLU A 148 -15.23 25.23 7.85
N GLU A 149 -15.16 23.94 8.18
CA GLU A 149 -13.87 23.33 8.50
C GLU A 149 -13.01 23.13 7.26
N GLY A 150 -11.76 23.60 7.31
CA GLY A 150 -10.82 23.57 6.20
C GLY A 150 -9.46 24.18 6.58
N CYS A 151 -8.47 24.02 5.70
CA CYS A 151 -7.20 24.72 5.80
C CYS A 151 -7.36 26.10 5.17
N TYR A 152 -7.05 27.15 5.94
CA TYR A 152 -7.19 28.52 5.50
C TYR A 152 -5.89 29.29 5.73
N GLU A 153 -5.46 30.02 4.71
CA GLU A 153 -4.51 31.12 4.93
C GLU A 153 -5.24 32.29 5.60
N ILE A 154 -4.51 33.20 6.24
CA ILE A 154 -5.13 34.32 6.96
C ILE A 154 -5.93 35.21 6.01
N GLU A 155 -5.48 35.34 4.76
CA GLU A 155 -6.17 36.05 3.68
C GLU A 155 -7.51 35.39 3.30
N ASP A 156 -7.59 34.05 3.33
CA ASP A 156 -8.81 33.30 3.04
C ASP A 156 -9.85 33.47 4.14
N ILE A 157 -9.40 33.44 5.40
CA ILE A 157 -10.25 33.72 6.56
C ILE A 157 -10.80 35.14 6.43
N ASN A 158 -9.95 36.12 6.14
CA ASN A 158 -10.34 37.52 6.00
C ASN A 158 -11.44 37.71 4.93
N GLN A 159 -11.24 37.13 3.74
CA GLN A 159 -12.21 37.26 2.64
C GLN A 159 -13.56 36.59 2.95
N ARG A 160 -13.55 35.41 3.59
CA ARG A 160 -14.78 34.68 3.94
C ARG A 160 -15.57 35.40 5.02
N VAL A 161 -14.88 35.94 6.02
CA VAL A 161 -15.50 36.73 7.09
C VAL A 161 -16.11 38.00 6.50
N LYS A 162 -15.38 38.74 5.65
CA LYS A 162 -15.91 39.92 4.94
C LYS A 162 -17.16 39.61 4.12
N LYS A 163 -17.15 38.52 3.36
CA LYS A 163 -18.30 38.11 2.55
C LYS A 163 -19.55 37.81 3.38
N GLN A 164 -19.41 37.19 4.56
CA GLN A 164 -20.54 36.95 5.47
C GLN A 164 -21.05 38.24 6.10
N ILE A 165 -20.15 39.17 6.43
CA ILE A 165 -20.49 40.50 6.94
C ILE A 165 -21.20 41.34 5.89
N ASP A 166 -20.80 41.28 4.62
CA ASP A 166 -21.46 42.01 3.53
C ASP A 166 -22.90 41.55 3.34
N VAL A 167 -23.15 40.23 3.41
CA VAL A 167 -24.50 39.65 3.38
C VAL A 167 -25.31 40.14 4.58
N TYR A 168 -24.74 40.06 5.79
CA TYR A 168 -25.40 40.51 7.01
C TYR A 168 -25.75 42.01 6.99
N ASN A 169 -24.83 42.85 6.51
CA ASN A 169 -25.03 44.29 6.35
C ASN A 169 -26.18 44.59 5.35
N SER A 170 -26.28 43.81 4.28
CA SER A 170 -27.35 43.95 3.28
C SER A 170 -28.73 43.56 3.81
N GLU A 171 -28.81 42.55 4.69
CA GLU A 171 -30.07 42.04 5.25
C GLU A 171 -30.56 42.88 6.44
N ASN A 172 -29.65 43.43 7.24
CA ASN A 172 -29.99 44.11 8.50
C ASN A 172 -29.71 45.62 8.52
N LEU A 173 -29.35 46.22 7.37
CA LEU A 173 -29.02 47.66 7.24
C LEU A 173 -27.92 48.12 8.21
N THR A 174 -26.93 47.26 8.48
CA THR A 174 -25.77 47.58 9.33
C THR A 174 -24.54 47.96 8.49
N ASN A 175 -23.53 48.57 9.12
CA ASN A 175 -22.27 48.93 8.48
C ASN A 175 -21.07 48.35 9.27
N ILE A 176 -21.06 47.02 9.46
CA ILE A 176 -19.97 46.33 10.15
C ILE A 176 -18.79 46.17 9.18
N THR A 177 -17.58 46.45 9.65
CA THR A 177 -16.32 46.27 8.91
C THR A 177 -15.39 45.37 9.70
N TYR A 178 -14.77 44.40 9.03
CA TYR A 178 -13.79 43.49 9.62
C TYR A 178 -12.59 43.35 8.68
N ASP A 179 -11.39 43.35 9.25
CA ASP A 179 -10.14 43.06 8.57
C ASP A 179 -9.22 42.30 9.51
N ILE A 180 -8.51 41.29 8.99
CA ILE A 180 -7.51 40.54 9.74
C ILE A 180 -6.24 40.35 8.92
N SER A 181 -5.09 40.55 9.56
CA SER A 181 -3.76 40.28 9.01
C SER A 181 -2.87 39.62 10.06
N VAL A 182 -1.78 38.99 9.62
CA VAL A 182 -0.73 38.47 10.50
C VAL A 182 0.58 39.16 10.16
N ASP A 183 1.31 39.65 11.16
CA ASP A 183 2.64 40.24 10.95
C ASP A 183 3.67 39.12 10.71
N PRO A 184 4.41 39.13 9.59
CA PRO A 184 5.40 38.10 9.26
C PRO A 184 6.61 38.06 10.21
N ASN A 185 6.83 39.09 11.04
CA ASN A 185 7.97 39.14 11.96
C ASN A 185 7.65 38.56 13.35
N ASP A 186 6.45 38.79 13.88
CA ASP A 186 6.05 38.33 15.21
C ASP A 186 4.99 37.22 15.21
N PHE A 187 4.49 36.87 14.02
CA PHE A 187 3.46 35.86 13.75
C PHE A 187 2.14 36.09 14.50
N ARG A 188 1.85 37.32 14.95
CA ARG A 188 0.62 37.66 15.66
C ARG A 188 -0.45 38.19 14.73
N SER A 189 -1.70 37.92 15.08
CA SER A 189 -2.86 38.40 14.34
C SER A 189 -3.25 39.82 14.77
N TYR A 190 -3.63 40.62 13.79
CA TYR A 190 -4.10 41.99 13.94
C TYR A 190 -5.50 42.07 13.36
N ILE A 191 -6.51 42.29 14.22
CA ILE A 191 -7.92 42.39 13.82
C ILE A 191 -8.38 43.84 13.92
N LYS A 192 -8.87 44.40 12.83
CA LYS A 192 -9.56 45.69 12.79
C LYS A 192 -11.05 45.45 12.59
N CYS A 193 -11.84 45.68 13.63
CA CYS A 193 -13.29 45.54 13.58
C CYS A 193 -13.95 46.77 14.22
N ASN A 194 -15.09 47.22 13.68
CA ASN A 194 -15.86 48.33 14.26
C ASN A 194 -17.00 47.88 15.20
N GLY A 195 -17.13 46.56 15.42
CA GLY A 195 -18.06 45.95 16.39
C GLY A 195 -17.35 45.27 17.55
N VAL A 196 -18.10 44.90 18.59
CA VAL A 196 -17.59 44.10 19.73
C VAL A 196 -17.34 42.67 19.25
N LEU A 197 -16.13 42.15 19.46
CA LEU A 197 -15.80 40.75 19.14
C LEU A 197 -16.06 39.87 20.37
N HIS A 198 -16.95 38.90 20.21
CA HIS A 198 -17.32 37.94 21.25
C HIS A 198 -16.57 36.62 21.05
N PHE A 199 -15.43 36.46 21.71
CA PHE A 199 -14.64 35.22 21.65
C PHE A 199 -14.85 34.29 22.86
N GLU A 200 -15.68 34.67 23.84
CA GLU A 200 -16.05 33.83 24.98
C GLU A 200 -16.95 32.63 24.61
N ILE A 201 -17.43 32.55 23.37
CA ILE A 201 -18.32 31.48 22.92
C ILE A 201 -17.63 30.10 22.89
N PRO A 202 -18.35 29.01 23.18
CA PRO A 202 -17.85 27.64 22.98
C PRO A 202 -17.43 27.43 21.51
N PHE A 203 -16.33 26.72 21.27
CA PHE A 203 -15.76 26.47 19.93
C PHE A 203 -15.34 27.72 19.14
N SER A 204 -14.99 28.82 19.83
CA SER A 204 -14.42 30.04 19.23
C SER A 204 -13.12 29.80 18.46
N ILE A 205 -12.94 30.53 17.34
CA ILE A 205 -11.70 30.57 16.54
C ILE A 205 -10.54 31.34 17.23
N ALA A 206 -10.80 32.00 18.35
CA ALA A 206 -9.81 32.81 19.06
C ALA A 206 -8.45 32.11 19.28
N PRO A 207 -8.37 30.83 19.69
CA PRO A 207 -7.08 30.14 19.84
C PRO A 207 -6.28 29.99 18.54
N VAL A 208 -6.97 29.83 17.40
CA VAL A 208 -6.35 29.73 16.06
C VAL A 208 -5.75 31.08 15.65
N LEU A 209 -6.44 32.17 15.97
CA LEU A 209 -5.99 33.54 15.68
C LEU A 209 -5.03 34.10 16.75
N GLY A 210 -4.71 33.33 17.80
CA GLY A 210 -3.81 33.75 18.88
C GLY A 210 -4.45 34.63 19.97
N PHE A 211 -5.78 34.76 20.01
CA PHE A 211 -6.53 35.54 20.98
C PHE A 211 -7.04 34.68 22.16
N GLU A 212 -7.16 35.30 23.34
CA GLU A 212 -7.82 34.67 24.49
C GLU A 212 -9.36 34.67 24.34
N LYS A 213 -10.04 33.71 24.99
CA LYS A 213 -11.50 33.59 24.94
C LYS A 213 -12.17 34.61 25.86
N ARG A 214 -12.29 35.86 25.39
CA ARG A 214 -12.93 36.99 26.10
C ARG A 214 -13.59 37.96 25.13
N GLN A 215 -14.36 38.92 25.66
CA GLN A 215 -14.92 40.02 24.86
C GLN A 215 -13.85 41.07 24.55
N TYR A 216 -13.75 41.49 23.29
CA TYR A 216 -12.91 42.61 22.86
C TYR A 216 -13.79 43.77 22.39
N LYS A 217 -13.69 44.91 23.06
CA LYS A 217 -14.46 46.12 22.73
C LYS A 217 -13.83 46.87 21.55
N PRO A 218 -14.63 47.57 20.71
CA PRO A 218 -14.15 48.41 19.64
C PRO A 218 -13.63 49.74 20.21
N GLU A 219 -12.53 49.72 20.96
CA GLU A 219 -11.86 50.94 21.41
C GLU A 219 -10.70 51.25 20.46
N TYR A 220 -11.02 51.99 19.40
CA TYR A 220 -10.17 52.83 18.54
C TYR A 220 -8.83 52.32 17.97
N GLU A 221 -8.43 51.06 18.13
CA GLU A 221 -7.19 50.53 17.54
C GLU A 221 -7.30 49.10 17.01
N ILE A 222 -6.35 48.76 16.13
CA ILE A 222 -6.15 47.41 15.61
C ILE A 222 -5.86 46.48 16.81
N LEU A 223 -6.72 45.49 17.02
CA LEU A 223 -6.59 44.52 18.11
C LEU A 223 -5.46 43.55 17.78
N ARG A 224 -4.42 43.55 18.60
CA ARG A 224 -3.28 42.62 18.48
C ARG A 224 -3.51 41.39 19.36
N SER A 225 -3.24 40.21 18.80
CA SER A 225 -3.35 38.94 19.52
C SER A 225 -2.31 38.80 20.64
N GLU A 226 -2.67 38.14 21.74
CA GLU A 226 -1.76 37.92 22.87
C GLU A 226 -0.68 36.88 22.52
N LYS A 227 -1.02 35.89 21.69
CA LYS A 227 -0.17 34.79 21.22
C LYS A 227 -0.02 34.81 19.69
N ALA A 228 0.96 34.08 19.17
CA ALA A 228 1.11 33.87 17.72
C ALA A 228 -0.11 33.13 17.15
N ALA A 229 -0.48 33.45 15.92
CA ALA A 229 -1.54 32.78 15.17
C ALA A 229 -1.10 31.35 14.83
N ASN A 230 -1.93 30.36 15.13
CA ASN A 230 -1.65 28.96 14.85
C ASN A 230 -2.58 28.43 13.75
N LEU A 231 -2.21 28.68 12.49
CA LEU A 231 -3.00 28.34 11.30
C LEU A 231 -2.87 26.87 10.86
N ASN A 232 -1.91 26.13 11.43
CA ASN A 232 -1.67 24.71 11.15
C ASN A 232 -1.92 23.88 12.41
N THR A 233 -2.67 22.78 12.29
CA THR A 233 -2.94 21.88 13.43
C THR A 233 -1.74 21.02 13.82
N ILE A 234 -0.86 20.69 12.88
CA ILE A 234 0.41 19.96 13.12
C ILE A 234 1.53 20.68 12.35
N ASN A 235 2.46 21.27 13.07
CA ASN A 235 3.60 22.00 12.49
C ASN A 235 4.81 21.10 12.33
N SER A 236 5.07 20.22 13.29
CA SER A 236 6.19 19.27 13.22
C SER A 236 5.78 17.89 13.69
N ILE A 237 6.40 16.88 13.08
CA ILE A 237 6.24 15.47 13.45
C ILE A 237 7.56 15.01 14.06
N LYS A 238 7.48 14.49 15.28
CA LYS A 238 8.61 13.94 16.02
C LYS A 238 8.55 12.42 16.00
N VAL A 239 9.71 11.81 15.76
CA VAL A 239 9.92 10.37 15.79
C VAL A 239 10.51 10.01 17.15
N MET A 240 9.72 9.36 17.99
CA MET A 240 10.09 8.93 19.34
C MET A 240 10.58 7.48 19.31
N CYS A 241 11.65 7.17 20.03
CA CYS A 241 12.20 5.81 20.15
C CYS A 241 12.51 5.47 21.61
N ASN A 242 11.85 4.44 22.14
CA ASN A 242 11.92 4.07 23.57
C ASN A 242 13.32 3.67 24.07
N ILE A 243 14.23 3.25 23.18
CA ILE A 243 15.59 2.79 23.53
C ILE A 243 16.67 3.87 23.38
N ALA A 244 16.35 5.01 22.78
CA ALA A 244 17.31 6.10 22.56
C ALA A 244 17.47 6.99 23.81
N GLN A 245 18.72 7.32 24.12
CA GLN A 245 19.14 8.21 25.22
C GLN A 245 20.01 9.36 24.68
N GLY A 246 19.81 10.56 25.22
CA GLY A 246 20.63 11.75 24.89
C GLY A 246 19.90 12.83 24.10
N SER A 247 18.64 12.64 23.73
CA SER A 247 17.79 13.74 23.24
C SER A 247 17.26 14.54 24.43
N PHE A 248 17.22 15.87 24.32
CA PHE A 248 16.71 16.76 25.35
C PHE A 248 15.73 17.76 24.74
N ASN A 249 14.58 17.95 25.39
CA ASN A 249 13.62 18.98 25.05
C ASN A 249 13.40 19.88 26.28
N ASN A 250 13.69 21.17 26.17
CA ASN A 250 13.61 22.14 27.28
C ASN A 250 14.31 21.66 28.58
N HIS A 251 15.54 21.15 28.46
CA HIS A 251 16.34 20.60 29.57
C HIS A 251 15.81 19.32 30.23
N LEU A 252 14.73 18.74 29.72
CA LEU A 252 14.22 17.42 30.13
C LEU A 252 14.66 16.37 29.12
N GLN A 253 15.02 15.18 29.61
CA GLN A 253 15.38 14.06 28.76
C GLN A 253 14.19 13.66 27.88
N SER A 254 14.43 13.56 26.58
CA SER A 254 13.48 13.18 25.54
C SER A 254 13.96 11.91 24.82
N HIS A 255 13.03 11.26 24.13
CA HIS A 255 13.27 10.08 23.30
C HIS A 255 13.12 10.38 21.79
N SER A 256 13.07 11.67 21.41
CA SER A 256 12.99 12.07 20.01
C SER A 256 14.31 11.85 19.28
N ILE A 257 14.31 11.03 18.24
CA ILE A 257 15.49 10.73 17.41
C ILE A 257 15.49 11.50 16.08
N TYR A 258 14.36 12.09 15.69
CA TYR A 258 14.24 12.89 14.48
C TYR A 258 12.98 13.76 14.51
N GLU A 259 13.05 14.96 13.91
CA GLU A 259 11.92 15.88 13.75
C GLU A 259 11.89 16.41 12.32
N PHE A 260 10.70 16.43 11.72
CA PHE A 260 10.52 16.97 10.38
C PHE A 260 9.18 17.70 10.24
N PHE A 261 9.13 18.60 9.26
CA PHE A 261 7.93 19.31 8.87
C PHE A 261 7.24 18.51 7.75
N PRO A 262 5.94 18.19 7.85
CA PRO A 262 5.23 17.50 6.78
C PRO A 262 5.16 18.41 5.55
N SER A 263 5.91 18.09 4.51
CA SER A 263 5.92 18.80 3.23
C SER A 263 5.32 17.92 2.13
N GLY A 264 4.35 18.46 1.36
CA GLY A 264 3.71 17.77 0.24
C GLY A 264 2.18 17.82 0.25
N ARG A 265 1.57 17.40 -0.86
CA ARG A 265 0.10 17.30 -1.00
C ARG A 265 -0.46 16.19 -0.10
N THR A 266 -1.70 16.31 0.35
CA THR A 266 -2.39 15.23 1.07
C THR A 266 -2.41 13.96 0.21
N GLY A 267 -2.14 12.80 0.81
CA GLY A 267 -1.98 11.51 0.12
C GLY A 267 -0.60 11.28 -0.54
N SER A 268 0.27 12.29 -0.62
CA SER A 268 1.61 12.10 -1.17
C SER A 268 2.50 11.29 -0.22
N LYS A 269 3.46 10.56 -0.79
CA LYS A 269 4.42 9.79 0.00
C LYS A 269 5.44 10.74 0.64
N VAL A 270 5.53 10.72 1.96
CA VAL A 270 6.54 11.44 2.73
C VAL A 270 7.70 10.48 2.98
N ILE A 271 8.81 10.72 2.28
CA ILE A 271 10.08 10.04 2.53
C ILE A 271 10.97 11.05 3.24
N GLN A 272 11.32 10.75 4.47
CA GLN A 272 12.27 11.55 5.23
C GLN A 272 13.51 10.73 5.51
N SER A 273 14.66 11.27 5.13
CA SER A 273 15.97 10.74 5.46
C SER A 273 16.76 11.88 6.11
N PRO A 274 17.20 11.73 7.37
CA PRO A 274 18.00 12.76 8.00
C PRO A 274 19.25 13.04 7.14
N PRO A 275 19.52 14.29 6.73
CA PRO A 275 20.67 14.61 5.88
C PRO A 275 22.00 14.35 6.60
N ASN A 276 22.01 14.49 7.93
CA ASN A 276 23.09 14.09 8.81
C ASN A 276 22.57 13.05 9.80
N LEU A 277 23.24 11.90 9.87
CA LEU A 277 22.91 10.86 10.84
C LEU A 277 23.37 11.31 12.24
N ILE A 278 22.40 11.47 13.13
CA ILE A 278 22.65 11.75 14.55
C ILE A 278 22.55 10.42 15.29
N TYR A 279 23.64 10.02 15.93
CA TYR A 279 23.73 8.81 16.71
C TYR A 279 23.39 9.09 18.17
N TYR A 280 22.44 8.34 18.71
CA TYR A 280 22.00 8.41 20.10
C TYR A 280 22.47 7.17 20.85
N LYS A 281 22.97 7.35 22.07
CA LYS A 281 23.36 6.21 22.91
C LYS A 281 22.13 5.38 23.29
N LEU A 282 22.30 4.07 23.43
CA LEU A 282 21.22 3.20 23.90
C LEU A 282 21.07 3.24 25.42
N ASN A 283 19.83 3.17 25.91
CA ASN A 283 19.53 3.14 27.34
C ASN A 283 19.72 1.75 28.00
N LYS A 284 19.80 0.68 27.19
CA LYS A 284 19.90 -0.72 27.63
C LYS A 284 20.77 -1.52 26.65
N THR A 285 21.51 -2.50 27.18
CA THR A 285 22.31 -3.46 26.41
C THR A 285 21.53 -4.70 25.99
N ASN A 286 20.46 -5.05 26.72
CA ASN A 286 19.53 -6.11 26.35
C ASN A 286 18.22 -5.49 25.86
N ILE A 287 17.89 -5.72 24.58
CA ILE A 287 16.72 -5.16 23.93
C ILE A 287 15.68 -6.26 23.73
N ASP A 288 14.64 -6.24 24.57
CA ASP A 288 13.48 -7.14 24.47
C ASP A 288 12.45 -6.63 23.46
N SER A 289 12.31 -5.30 23.37
CA SER A 289 11.39 -4.64 22.44
C SER A 289 11.85 -3.25 22.05
N ILE A 290 11.59 -2.89 20.79
CA ILE A 290 11.80 -1.54 20.25
C ILE A 290 10.45 -1.00 19.85
N THR A 291 10.12 0.19 20.32
CA THR A 291 8.90 0.92 19.96
C THR A 291 9.26 2.28 19.40
N ILE A 292 8.77 2.56 18.19
CA ILE A 292 8.84 3.86 17.52
C ILE A 292 7.44 4.48 17.50
N GLN A 293 7.31 5.73 17.93
CA GLN A 293 6.05 6.45 17.94
C GLN A 293 6.17 7.79 17.20
N LEU A 294 5.17 8.11 16.38
CA LEU A 294 5.04 9.41 15.72
C LEU A 294 4.11 10.31 16.54
N VAL A 295 4.62 11.46 16.98
CA VAL A 295 3.87 12.46 17.76
C VAL A 295 3.94 13.83 17.09
N ASP A 296 2.96 14.69 17.39
CA ASP A 296 2.96 16.09 16.95
C ASP A 296 3.95 16.96 17.77
N GLN A 297 3.98 18.27 17.49
CA GLN A 297 4.83 19.23 18.21
C GLN A 297 4.58 19.24 19.73
N ASP A 298 3.36 18.89 20.15
CA ASP A 298 2.86 18.93 21.52
C ASP A 298 2.91 17.55 22.23
N HIS A 299 3.52 16.54 21.59
CA HIS A 299 3.64 15.15 22.06
C HIS A 299 2.32 14.36 22.08
N ASN A 300 1.29 14.81 21.38
CA ASN A 300 0.07 14.02 21.21
C ASN A 300 0.30 12.94 20.15
N PRO A 301 -0.25 11.73 20.34
CA PRO A 301 -0.23 10.69 19.32
C PRO A 301 -1.00 11.17 18.08
N ILE A 302 -0.39 11.04 16.90
CA ILE A 302 -1.08 11.26 15.63
C ILE A 302 -1.99 10.05 15.40
N ASN A 303 -3.22 10.09 15.91
CA ASN A 303 -4.21 9.05 15.65
C ASN A 303 -5.07 9.47 14.47
N ASN A 304 -4.83 8.89 13.28
CA ASN A 304 -5.82 8.80 12.17
C ASN A 304 -5.30 8.03 10.92
N LEU A 305 -4.36 7.08 11.06
CA LEU A 305 -3.89 6.25 9.93
C LEU A 305 -4.78 5.04 9.62
N GLU A 306 -6.04 5.00 10.09
CA GLU A 306 -6.98 3.97 9.66
C GLU A 306 -7.44 4.22 8.22
N GLY A 307 -6.65 3.73 7.27
CA GLY A 307 -7.14 3.45 5.93
C GLY A 307 -8.21 2.36 6.00
N GLN A 308 -9.47 2.74 6.19
CA GLN A 308 -10.58 1.81 6.03
C GLN A 308 -10.79 1.52 4.54
N VAL A 309 -10.49 0.28 4.15
CA VAL A 309 -10.85 -0.28 2.85
C VAL A 309 -12.38 -0.22 2.70
N SER A 310 -12.87 0.32 1.58
CA SER A 310 -14.31 0.28 1.28
C SER A 310 -14.73 -1.18 1.09
N ASP A 311 -15.70 -1.62 1.90
CA ASP A 311 -16.17 -3.01 2.09
C ASP A 311 -15.25 -3.99 2.87
N ALA A 312 -14.34 -3.47 3.71
CA ALA A 312 -13.44 -4.27 4.57
C ALA A 312 -14.14 -5.23 5.57
N GLY A 313 -15.45 -5.10 5.79
CA GLY A 313 -16.15 -5.92 6.77
C GLY A 313 -16.43 -7.36 6.30
N LYS A 314 -16.44 -7.62 4.98
CA LYS A 314 -16.94 -8.89 4.42
C LYS A 314 -15.90 -9.73 3.72
N VAL A 315 -14.88 -9.13 3.11
CA VAL A 315 -13.89 -9.83 2.29
C VAL A 315 -12.50 -9.25 2.56
N LYS A 316 -11.50 -10.12 2.73
CA LYS A 316 -10.08 -9.78 2.87
C LYS A 316 -9.29 -10.27 1.67
N LEU A 317 -8.12 -9.70 1.43
CA LEU A 317 -7.18 -10.24 0.45
C LEU A 317 -6.65 -11.60 0.93
N THR A 318 -6.54 -12.54 0.01
CA THR A 318 -5.80 -13.78 0.23
C THR A 318 -4.32 -13.48 0.37
N ASN A 319 -3.55 -14.45 0.85
CA ASN A 319 -2.11 -14.30 0.89
C ASN A 319 -1.55 -14.13 -0.53
N ASN A 320 -0.65 -13.16 -0.74
CA ASN A 320 -0.21 -12.72 -2.07
C ASN A 320 -1.38 -12.34 -3.02
N GLY A 321 -2.50 -11.85 -2.48
CA GLY A 321 -3.72 -11.52 -3.25
C GLY A 321 -3.48 -10.67 -4.50
N PHE A 322 -2.51 -9.74 -4.47
CA PHE A 322 -2.15 -8.96 -5.65
C PHE A 322 -1.60 -9.78 -6.82
N SER A 323 -0.86 -10.85 -6.56
CA SER A 323 -0.36 -11.76 -7.59
C SER A 323 -1.49 -12.49 -8.30
N TYR A 324 -2.61 -12.74 -7.61
CA TYR A 324 -3.80 -13.38 -8.18
C TYR A 324 -4.64 -12.45 -9.07
N LEU A 325 -4.37 -11.13 -9.04
CA LEU A 325 -5.00 -10.18 -9.96
C LEU A 325 -4.40 -10.22 -11.36
N PHE A 326 -3.24 -10.84 -11.54
CA PHE A 326 -2.54 -10.89 -12.83
C PHE A 326 -2.39 -12.33 -13.30
N GLU A 327 -2.80 -12.57 -14.54
CA GLU A 327 -2.71 -13.88 -15.19
C GLU A 327 -1.29 -14.14 -15.66
N GLN A 328 -0.62 -13.08 -16.13
CA GLN A 328 0.71 -13.17 -16.69
C GLN A 328 1.54 -11.95 -16.30
N ILE A 329 2.79 -12.21 -15.95
CA ILE A 329 3.85 -11.21 -15.85
C ILE A 329 4.90 -11.51 -16.93
N ARG A 330 5.37 -10.47 -17.59
CA ARG A 330 6.41 -10.56 -18.61
C ARG A 330 7.43 -9.46 -18.40
N LEU A 331 8.69 -9.82 -18.45
CA LEU A 331 9.80 -8.87 -18.50
C LEU A 331 10.37 -8.84 -19.91
N GLU A 332 10.48 -7.64 -20.47
CA GLU A 332 11.14 -7.41 -21.74
C GLU A 332 12.37 -6.51 -21.55
N ILE A 333 13.46 -6.85 -22.24
CA ILE A 333 14.66 -6.02 -22.34
C ILE A 333 14.78 -5.59 -23.79
N ASN A 334 14.78 -4.28 -24.04
CA ASN A 334 14.83 -3.70 -25.40
C ASN A 334 13.76 -4.27 -26.35
N GLY A 335 12.55 -4.56 -25.84
CA GLY A 335 11.44 -5.12 -26.61
C GLY A 335 11.54 -6.63 -26.90
N ILE A 336 12.52 -7.32 -26.31
CA ILE A 336 12.64 -8.78 -26.39
C ILE A 336 12.18 -9.36 -25.06
N GLU A 337 11.14 -10.19 -25.09
CA GLU A 337 10.68 -10.97 -23.93
C GLU A 337 11.84 -11.79 -23.39
N VAL A 338 12.24 -11.56 -22.15
CA VAL A 338 13.32 -12.30 -21.50
C VAL A 338 12.74 -13.46 -20.70
N ASP A 339 11.70 -13.21 -19.91
CA ASP A 339 10.98 -14.23 -19.18
C ASP A 339 9.50 -13.90 -19.09
N SER A 340 8.70 -14.96 -18.94
CA SER A 340 7.28 -14.81 -18.67
C SER A 340 6.76 -15.94 -17.80
N THR A 341 5.99 -15.55 -16.79
CA THR A 341 5.32 -16.48 -15.88
C THR A 341 3.83 -16.29 -16.00
N ARG A 342 3.11 -17.39 -16.23
CA ARG A 342 1.64 -17.45 -16.23
C ARG A 342 1.15 -18.02 -14.89
N VAL A 343 -0.11 -17.74 -14.55
CA VAL A 343 -0.75 -18.15 -13.29
C VAL A 343 0.04 -17.64 -12.08
N LEU A 344 0.43 -16.35 -12.14
CA LEU A 344 1.35 -15.70 -11.20
C LEU A 344 1.00 -15.92 -9.72
N GLY A 345 -0.30 -15.88 -9.39
CA GLY A 345 -0.78 -16.14 -8.04
C GLY A 345 -0.35 -17.51 -7.48
N ILE A 346 -0.58 -18.58 -8.24
CA ILE A 346 -0.21 -19.94 -7.84
C ILE A 346 1.32 -20.10 -7.83
N THR A 347 2.01 -19.62 -8.87
CA THR A 347 3.48 -19.69 -8.94
C THR A 347 4.12 -19.03 -7.71
N SER A 348 3.63 -17.85 -7.33
CA SER A 348 4.12 -17.12 -6.16
C SER A 348 3.79 -17.81 -4.83
N SER A 349 2.71 -18.58 -4.78
CA SER A 349 2.29 -19.32 -3.58
C SER A 349 3.03 -20.64 -3.42
N LEU A 350 3.29 -21.37 -4.50
CA LEU A 350 4.09 -22.62 -4.50
C LEU A 350 5.54 -22.37 -4.09
N LYS A 351 6.13 -21.25 -4.52
CA LYS A 351 7.53 -20.92 -4.22
C LYS A 351 7.75 -20.38 -2.80
N GLY A 352 6.69 -19.94 -2.12
CA GLY A 352 6.77 -19.40 -0.76
C GLY A 352 7.15 -17.92 -0.70
N TYR A 353 6.28 -17.05 -1.23
CA TYR A 353 6.35 -15.57 -1.22
C TYR A 353 7.43 -14.96 -2.14
N LEU A 354 6.96 -14.22 -3.15
CA LEU A 354 7.64 -13.23 -4.00
C LEU A 354 9.19 -13.18 -3.97
N SER A 355 9.83 -14.27 -4.38
CA SER A 355 11.17 -14.21 -4.97
C SER A 355 11.05 -13.71 -6.40
N GLY A 356 11.47 -12.47 -6.61
CA GLY A 356 11.29 -11.72 -7.85
C GLY A 356 11.89 -12.41 -9.07
N LEU A 357 11.27 -12.18 -10.22
CA LEU A 357 11.95 -12.30 -11.51
C LEU A 357 13.33 -11.62 -11.39
N PHE A 358 14.40 -12.31 -11.80
CA PHE A 358 15.79 -11.83 -11.73
C PHE A 358 16.39 -11.67 -10.31
N GLU A 359 15.89 -12.33 -9.27
CA GLU A 359 16.51 -12.31 -7.92
C GLU A 359 18.03 -12.63 -7.94
N ASP A 360 18.43 -13.56 -8.82
CA ASP A 360 19.81 -14.03 -8.89
C ASP A 360 20.76 -13.05 -9.61
N PHE A 361 20.21 -12.08 -10.37
CA PHE A 361 21.02 -11.15 -11.15
C PHE A 361 21.31 -9.85 -10.39
N LYS A 362 22.51 -9.75 -9.81
CA LYS A 362 22.95 -8.60 -9.00
C LYS A 362 23.88 -7.63 -9.74
N LYS A 363 23.92 -7.69 -11.08
CA LYS A 363 24.80 -6.85 -11.91
C LYS A 363 24.04 -5.69 -12.54
N ILE A 364 24.78 -4.69 -13.00
CA ILE A 364 24.24 -3.48 -13.61
C ILE A 364 23.95 -3.74 -15.10
N LEU A 365 22.76 -3.35 -15.56
CA LEU A 365 22.45 -3.28 -16.99
C LEU A 365 22.63 -1.85 -17.48
N VAL A 366 23.43 -1.67 -18.53
CA VAL A 366 23.73 -0.35 -19.11
C VAL A 366 22.99 -0.17 -20.42
N HIS A 367 22.39 1.01 -20.63
CA HIS A 367 21.62 1.37 -21.82
C HIS A 367 20.47 0.41 -22.18
N SER A 368 19.97 -0.36 -21.21
CA SER A 368 18.84 -1.27 -21.39
C SER A 368 17.53 -0.55 -21.10
N ARG A 369 16.57 -0.65 -22.01
CA ARG A 369 15.16 -0.32 -21.74
C ARG A 369 14.50 -1.55 -21.12
N LEU A 370 14.07 -1.41 -19.88
CA LEU A 370 13.36 -2.45 -19.13
C LEU A 370 11.86 -2.19 -19.18
N GLU A 371 11.08 -3.20 -19.56
CA GLU A 371 9.61 -3.11 -19.60
C GLU A 371 9.00 -4.27 -18.83
N LEU A 372 8.11 -3.94 -17.90
CA LEU A 372 7.34 -4.92 -17.14
C LEU A 372 5.89 -4.87 -17.59
N ILE A 373 5.42 -5.95 -18.18
CA ILE A 373 4.06 -6.06 -18.70
C ILE A 373 3.27 -6.98 -17.78
N LEU A 374 2.15 -6.47 -17.27
CA LEU A 374 1.22 -7.19 -16.40
C LEU A 374 -0.11 -7.37 -17.11
N THR A 375 -0.53 -8.61 -17.30
CA THR A 375 -1.84 -8.94 -17.89
C THR A 375 -2.82 -9.26 -16.77
N ARG A 376 -3.90 -8.49 -16.66
CA ARG A 376 -4.89 -8.63 -15.59
C ARG A 376 -5.78 -9.86 -15.81
N CYS A 377 -6.06 -10.60 -14.75
CA CYS A 377 -7.04 -11.68 -14.72
C CYS A 377 -8.46 -11.15 -15.02
N HIS A 378 -9.28 -12.01 -15.62
CA HIS A 378 -10.69 -11.71 -15.91
C HIS A 378 -11.56 -11.64 -14.65
N SER A 379 -11.09 -12.22 -13.54
CA SER A 379 -11.79 -12.32 -12.26
C SER A 379 -10.83 -12.03 -11.11
N ASP A 380 -11.31 -11.29 -10.11
CA ASP A 380 -10.57 -10.97 -8.89
C ASP A 380 -10.88 -11.95 -7.74
N LEU A 381 -11.74 -12.95 -7.96
CA LEU A 381 -12.22 -13.85 -6.90
C LEU A 381 -11.09 -14.61 -6.20
N ASN A 382 -10.08 -15.03 -6.96
CA ASN A 382 -8.92 -15.76 -6.44
C ASN A 382 -8.01 -14.90 -5.53
N ALA A 383 -8.11 -13.57 -5.62
CA ALA A 383 -7.37 -12.64 -4.77
C ALA A 383 -8.07 -12.38 -3.43
N LEU A 384 -9.28 -12.91 -3.23
CA LEU A 384 -10.20 -12.51 -2.19
C LEU A 384 -10.72 -13.69 -1.37
N LYS A 385 -10.98 -13.46 -0.09
CA LYS A 385 -11.54 -14.43 0.86
C LYS A 385 -12.55 -13.77 1.78
N VAL A 386 -13.69 -14.41 2.00
CA VAL A 386 -14.75 -13.90 2.87
C VAL A 386 -14.35 -14.00 4.36
N ILE A 387 -14.70 -12.97 5.13
CA ILE A 387 -14.42 -12.81 6.57
C ILE A 387 -15.63 -13.28 7.42
N THR A 388 -16.85 -13.00 6.97
CA THR A 388 -18.10 -13.34 7.67
C THR A 388 -18.99 -14.22 6.79
N SER A 389 -19.62 -15.25 7.35
CA SER A 389 -20.52 -16.23 6.72
C SER A 389 -21.84 -15.64 6.19
N GLY A 390 -21.76 -14.55 5.42
CA GLY A 390 -22.81 -14.03 4.56
C GLY A 390 -22.41 -14.24 3.10
N SER A 391 -23.34 -14.72 2.28
CA SER A 391 -23.16 -15.06 0.86
C SER A 391 -22.85 -13.84 -0.01
N THR A 392 -21.63 -13.31 0.07
CA THR A 392 -21.12 -12.38 -0.95
C THR A 392 -20.44 -13.20 -2.04
N ASN A 393 -21.10 -13.31 -3.19
CA ASN A 393 -20.61 -14.04 -4.36
C ASN A 393 -19.74 -13.17 -5.29
N SER A 394 -19.46 -11.93 -4.89
CA SER A 394 -18.71 -10.99 -5.72
C SER A 394 -17.83 -10.08 -4.86
N GLY A 395 -16.55 -10.02 -5.20
CA GLY A 395 -15.61 -9.02 -4.72
C GLY A 395 -14.78 -8.53 -5.90
N LYS A 396 -14.43 -7.24 -5.89
CA LYS A 396 -13.66 -6.60 -6.97
C LYS A 396 -12.56 -5.75 -6.37
N VAL A 397 -11.34 -5.89 -6.87
CA VAL A 397 -10.19 -5.09 -6.47
C VAL A 397 -9.97 -3.98 -7.49
N VAL A 398 -10.06 -2.73 -7.05
CA VAL A 398 -9.75 -1.58 -7.91
C VAL A 398 -8.28 -1.20 -7.70
N LEU A 399 -7.52 -1.17 -8.79
CA LEU A 399 -6.11 -0.78 -8.79
C LEU A 399 -6.03 0.67 -9.25
N ASN A 400 -5.65 1.59 -8.36
CA ASN A 400 -5.51 3.00 -8.69
C ASN A 400 -4.15 3.32 -9.31
N LYS A 401 -3.08 2.68 -8.81
CA LYS A 401 -1.71 2.92 -9.27
C LYS A 401 -0.84 1.69 -9.03
N ILE A 402 -0.06 1.31 -10.04
CA ILE A 402 1.00 0.31 -9.92
C ILE A 402 2.32 1.04 -10.14
N VAL A 403 3.28 0.89 -9.23
CA VAL A 403 4.60 1.49 -9.33
C VAL A 403 5.65 0.41 -9.29
N TRP A 404 6.42 0.29 -10.37
CA TRP A 404 7.61 -0.56 -10.40
C TRP A 404 8.83 0.26 -9.96
N LYS A 405 9.53 -0.21 -8.93
CA LYS A 405 10.75 0.44 -8.42
C LYS A 405 11.96 -0.36 -8.87
N VAL A 406 12.82 0.28 -9.64
CA VAL A 406 14.09 -0.29 -10.10
C VAL A 406 15.22 0.60 -9.56
N PRO A 407 16.24 0.04 -8.90
CA PRO A 407 17.38 0.83 -8.44
C PRO A 407 18.13 1.42 -9.64
N HIS A 408 18.34 2.73 -9.63
CA HIS A 408 19.15 3.43 -10.63
C HIS A 408 20.48 3.81 -10.00
N ILE A 409 21.57 3.32 -10.58
CA ILE A 409 22.93 3.57 -10.08
C ILE A 409 23.56 4.66 -10.94
N THR A 410 23.96 5.76 -10.31
CA THR A 410 24.81 6.79 -10.92
C THR A 410 26.26 6.55 -10.50
N VAL A 411 27.17 6.58 -11.45
CA VAL A 411 28.61 6.37 -11.24
C VAL A 411 29.38 7.67 -11.44
N ASP A 412 30.46 7.84 -10.70
CA ASP A 412 31.41 8.95 -10.89
C ASP A 412 32.09 8.88 -12.26
N ASP A 413 32.61 10.00 -12.75
CA ASP A 413 33.16 10.11 -14.10
C ASP A 413 34.31 9.13 -14.39
N GLU A 414 35.13 8.81 -13.40
CA GLU A 414 36.23 7.84 -13.55
C GLU A 414 35.70 6.42 -13.82
N GLU A 415 34.72 5.96 -13.04
CA GLU A 415 34.08 4.65 -13.20
C GLU A 415 33.21 4.60 -14.46
N ARG A 416 32.55 5.72 -14.79
CA ARG A 416 31.82 5.88 -16.04
C ARG A 416 32.71 5.65 -17.25
N LEU A 417 33.92 6.22 -17.27
CA LEU A 417 34.91 6.01 -18.32
C LEU A 417 35.33 4.53 -18.46
N LYS A 418 35.48 3.82 -17.32
CA LYS A 418 35.79 2.37 -17.33
C LYS A 418 34.64 1.57 -17.94
N ILE A 419 33.40 1.89 -17.58
CA ILE A 419 32.19 1.25 -18.14
C ILE A 419 32.08 1.53 -19.65
N LEU A 420 32.31 2.77 -20.09
CA LEU A 420 32.26 3.14 -21.51
C LEU A 420 33.29 2.36 -22.33
N LYS A 421 34.53 2.21 -21.84
CA LYS A 421 35.57 1.38 -22.50
C LYS A 421 35.18 -0.10 -22.59
N LEU A 422 34.40 -0.62 -21.64
CA LEU A 422 33.88 -2.00 -21.70
C LEU A 422 32.77 -2.13 -22.75
N ILE A 423 31.95 -1.09 -22.91
CA ILE A 423 30.89 -1.02 -23.92
C ILE A 423 31.50 -0.93 -25.32
N GLU A 424 32.53 -0.11 -25.52
CA GLU A 424 33.25 0.01 -26.81
C GLU A 424 33.88 -1.30 -27.28
N LYS A 425 34.22 -2.21 -26.35
CA LYS A 425 34.75 -3.54 -26.66
C LYS A 425 33.68 -4.58 -27.04
N GLU A 426 32.42 -4.16 -27.18
CA GLU A 426 31.27 -5.01 -27.52
C GLU A 426 31.13 -6.24 -26.61
N LYS A 427 31.52 -6.11 -25.33
CA LYS A 427 31.52 -7.25 -24.42
C LYS A 427 30.08 -7.65 -24.06
N SER A 428 29.72 -8.90 -24.37
CA SER A 428 28.46 -9.51 -23.95
C SER A 428 28.35 -9.63 -22.43
N LEU A 429 27.18 -9.28 -21.91
CA LEU A 429 26.76 -9.51 -20.54
C LEU A 429 25.85 -10.74 -20.52
N PHE A 430 26.28 -11.79 -19.83
CA PHE A 430 25.44 -12.95 -19.54
C PHE A 430 24.62 -12.68 -18.29
N ILE A 431 23.31 -12.80 -18.43
CA ILE A 431 22.31 -12.58 -17.40
C ILE A 431 21.72 -13.95 -17.03
N PRO A 432 22.34 -14.68 -16.08
CA PRO A 432 21.76 -15.91 -15.57
C PRO A 432 20.60 -15.60 -14.63
N PHE A 433 19.51 -16.35 -14.74
CA PHE A 433 18.36 -16.27 -13.85
C PHE A 433 17.59 -17.59 -13.85
N ARG A 434 16.83 -17.83 -12.79
CA ARG A 434 15.90 -18.96 -12.72
C ARG A 434 14.54 -18.55 -13.25
N SER A 435 14.06 -19.28 -14.26
CA SER A 435 12.76 -19.07 -14.88
C SER A 435 11.74 -20.06 -14.32
N PHE A 436 10.48 -19.65 -14.31
CA PHE A 436 9.38 -20.35 -13.65
C PHE A 436 8.29 -20.70 -14.64
N GLU A 437 8.01 -21.99 -14.78
CA GLU A 437 6.93 -22.50 -15.62
C GLU A 437 5.93 -23.29 -14.78
N THR A 438 4.69 -22.81 -14.72
CA THR A 438 3.62 -23.46 -13.94
C THR A 438 2.61 -24.11 -14.87
N PHE A 439 2.33 -25.38 -14.61
CA PHE A 439 1.30 -26.17 -15.28
C PHE A 439 0.14 -26.41 -14.33
N GLU A 440 -1.06 -26.46 -14.88
CA GLU A 440 -2.30 -26.75 -14.16
C GLU A 440 -2.94 -28.01 -14.74
N TYR A 441 -3.34 -28.93 -13.87
CA TYR A 441 -4.25 -30.04 -14.17
C TYR A 441 -5.61 -29.73 -13.53
N PRO A 442 -6.62 -29.28 -14.29
CA PRO A 442 -7.84 -28.69 -13.75
C PRO A 442 -8.60 -29.59 -12.76
N GLU A 443 -8.70 -30.89 -13.06
CA GLU A 443 -9.40 -31.85 -12.21
C GLU A 443 -8.81 -33.26 -12.36
N LEU A 444 -8.20 -33.78 -11.30
CA LEU A 444 -7.51 -35.10 -11.27
C LEU A 444 -8.45 -36.31 -11.43
N GLY A 445 -9.77 -36.12 -11.35
CA GLY A 445 -10.78 -37.16 -11.52
C GLY A 445 -10.99 -38.04 -10.28
N THR A 446 -11.77 -39.12 -10.42
CA THR A 446 -12.19 -39.98 -9.28
C THR A 446 -11.20 -41.10 -8.95
N THR A 447 -10.11 -41.24 -9.70
CA THR A 447 -9.13 -42.30 -9.47
C THR A 447 -8.21 -41.96 -8.30
N LYS A 448 -7.67 -43.00 -7.67
CA LYS A 448 -6.67 -42.88 -6.59
C LYS A 448 -5.25 -42.65 -7.11
N LYS A 449 -5.01 -42.99 -8.37
CA LYS A 449 -3.74 -42.83 -9.08
C LYS A 449 -3.98 -42.00 -10.33
N VAL A 450 -3.13 -41.01 -10.56
CA VAL A 450 -3.15 -40.16 -11.75
C VAL A 450 -1.75 -40.09 -12.33
N VAL A 451 -1.68 -40.24 -13.65
CA VAL A 451 -0.46 -40.04 -14.44
C VAL A 451 -0.66 -38.78 -15.26
N TRP A 452 0.23 -37.82 -15.09
CA TRP A 452 0.20 -36.52 -15.76
C TRP A 452 1.48 -36.30 -16.56
N ASN A 453 1.35 -36.35 -17.90
CA ASN A 453 2.44 -36.02 -18.81
C ASN A 453 2.46 -34.52 -19.08
N LEU A 454 3.53 -33.84 -18.66
CA LEU A 454 3.78 -32.46 -19.04
C LEU A 454 4.39 -32.47 -20.44
N LYS A 455 3.65 -31.96 -21.43
CA LYS A 455 4.21 -31.74 -22.76
C LYS A 455 5.26 -30.63 -22.62
N SER A 456 6.53 -31.06 -22.57
CA SER A 456 7.68 -30.18 -22.43
C SER A 456 7.56 -29.01 -23.41
N ALA A 457 7.56 -27.79 -22.89
CA ALA A 457 7.26 -26.59 -23.65
C ALA A 457 8.43 -26.19 -24.56
N SER A 458 8.70 -26.94 -25.64
CA SER A 458 9.59 -26.56 -26.77
C SER A 458 11.02 -26.06 -26.45
N LYS A 459 11.47 -26.07 -25.19
CA LYS A 459 12.75 -25.50 -24.77
C LYS A 459 13.58 -26.58 -24.10
N LEU A 460 14.80 -26.73 -24.61
CA LEU A 460 15.81 -27.77 -24.36
C LEU A 460 16.36 -27.83 -22.92
N GLU A 461 15.62 -27.37 -21.91
CA GLU A 461 16.17 -27.10 -20.57
C GLU A 461 15.70 -28.14 -19.55
N LYS A 462 16.64 -28.69 -18.79
CA LYS A 462 16.35 -29.68 -17.72
C LYS A 462 15.82 -28.95 -16.48
N PRO A 463 14.70 -29.38 -15.87
CA PRO A 463 14.22 -28.77 -14.63
C PRO A 463 15.18 -29.08 -13.48
N ARG A 464 15.57 -28.05 -12.73
CA ARG A 464 16.40 -28.15 -11.53
C ARG A 464 15.57 -28.48 -10.28
N PHE A 465 14.35 -27.96 -10.23
CA PHE A 465 13.40 -28.26 -9.17
C PHE A 465 12.00 -28.45 -9.75
N ILE A 466 11.25 -29.34 -9.11
CA ILE A 466 9.86 -29.63 -9.45
C ILE A 466 9.05 -29.52 -8.17
N ILE A 467 8.13 -28.56 -8.14
CA ILE A 467 7.29 -28.28 -6.98
C ILE A 467 5.85 -28.60 -7.33
N ILE A 468 5.21 -29.45 -6.53
CA ILE A 468 3.85 -29.93 -6.77
C ILE A 468 2.96 -29.47 -5.61
N GLY A 469 1.82 -28.88 -5.92
CA GLY A 469 0.80 -28.51 -4.94
C GLY A 469 -0.59 -28.90 -5.43
N LEU A 470 -1.42 -29.35 -4.50
CA LEU A 470 -2.81 -29.73 -4.77
C LEU A 470 -3.77 -28.78 -4.05
N GLN A 471 -4.93 -28.53 -4.64
CA GLN A 471 -6.00 -27.74 -4.05
C GLN A 471 -7.35 -28.40 -4.24
N LYS A 472 -8.17 -28.43 -3.19
CA LYS A 472 -9.51 -29.03 -3.23
C LYS A 472 -10.61 -27.97 -3.27
N GLU A 473 -11.21 -27.78 -4.45
CA GLU A 473 -12.38 -26.90 -4.69
C GLU A 473 -12.17 -25.45 -4.22
N ARG A 474 -10.99 -24.86 -4.50
CA ARG A 474 -10.65 -23.48 -4.09
C ARG A 474 -10.75 -22.46 -5.22
N LYS A 475 -10.63 -22.90 -6.48
CA LYS A 475 -10.59 -22.02 -7.65
C LYS A 475 -11.90 -21.26 -7.80
N ASN A 476 -11.80 -19.94 -7.96
CA ASN A 476 -12.92 -19.00 -8.11
C ASN A 476 -13.96 -19.07 -6.97
N SER A 477 -13.57 -19.58 -5.80
CA SER A 477 -14.42 -19.61 -4.60
C SER A 477 -13.95 -18.58 -3.58
N LEU A 478 -14.89 -17.83 -3.03
CA LEU A 478 -14.63 -16.83 -1.98
C LEU A 478 -14.65 -17.44 -0.56
N GLU A 479 -15.13 -18.67 -0.42
CA GLU A 479 -15.27 -19.36 0.87
C GLU A 479 -13.92 -19.90 1.37
N LYS A 480 -13.09 -20.37 0.45
CA LYS A 480 -11.80 -20.99 0.74
C LYS A 480 -10.67 -20.11 0.22
N ASP A 481 -9.57 -20.06 0.97
CA ASP A 481 -8.39 -19.31 0.57
C ASP A 481 -7.70 -19.98 -0.62
N TYR A 482 -7.58 -19.31 -1.75
CA TYR A 482 -6.94 -19.85 -2.95
C TYR A 482 -5.40 -19.87 -2.86
N SER A 483 -4.80 -19.24 -1.85
CA SER A 483 -3.34 -19.33 -1.63
C SER A 483 -2.90 -20.57 -0.86
N VAL A 484 -3.85 -21.34 -0.32
CA VAL A 484 -3.58 -22.50 0.54
C VAL A 484 -3.61 -23.78 -0.29
N PHE A 485 -2.69 -24.70 -0.01
CA PHE A 485 -2.64 -26.04 -0.61
C PHE A 485 -3.17 -27.09 0.37
N ASP A 486 -3.73 -28.18 -0.16
CA ASP A 486 -4.33 -29.27 0.59
C ASP A 486 -3.52 -30.56 0.38
N HIS A 487 -3.31 -31.34 1.44
CA HIS A 487 -2.53 -32.58 1.37
C HIS A 487 -3.26 -33.71 0.60
N CYS A 488 -4.57 -33.57 0.38
CA CYS A 488 -5.44 -34.48 -0.40
C CYS A 488 -5.26 -35.98 -0.11
N ASN A 489 -4.78 -36.33 1.09
CA ASN A 489 -4.44 -37.69 1.50
C ASN A 489 -3.52 -38.44 0.50
N ILE A 490 -2.56 -37.71 -0.08
CA ILE A 490 -1.50 -38.26 -0.94
C ILE A 490 -0.70 -39.31 -0.16
N THR A 491 -0.44 -40.45 -0.79
CA THR A 491 0.41 -41.51 -0.26
C THR A 491 1.77 -41.52 -0.91
N ASN A 492 1.84 -41.24 -2.23
CA ASN A 492 3.09 -41.30 -2.97
C ASN A 492 3.08 -40.34 -4.16
N VAL A 493 4.25 -39.79 -4.48
CA VAL A 493 4.45 -38.92 -5.64
C VAL A 493 5.79 -39.25 -6.28
N LYS A 494 5.77 -39.51 -7.58
CA LYS A 494 6.97 -39.76 -8.38
C LYS A 494 6.99 -38.88 -9.61
N VAL A 495 8.14 -38.31 -9.90
CA VAL A 495 8.43 -37.64 -11.15
C VAL A 495 9.32 -38.55 -11.97
N PHE A 496 8.96 -38.79 -13.22
CA PHE A 496 9.79 -39.44 -14.21
C PHE A 496 10.36 -38.38 -15.14
N LEU A 497 11.68 -38.30 -15.20
CA LEU A 497 12.42 -37.48 -16.16
C LEU A 497 13.14 -38.42 -17.12
N ASN A 498 12.71 -38.45 -18.38
CA ASN A 498 13.20 -39.41 -19.38
C ASN A 498 13.23 -40.86 -18.84
N SER A 499 12.15 -41.26 -18.17
CA SER A 499 11.95 -42.58 -17.52
C SER A 499 12.74 -42.85 -16.24
N ILE A 500 13.55 -41.91 -15.73
CA ILE A 500 14.21 -42.03 -14.42
C ILE A 500 13.31 -41.42 -13.35
N ALA A 501 13.02 -42.18 -12.29
CA ALA A 501 12.12 -41.79 -11.21
C ALA A 501 12.81 -40.97 -10.10
N TYR A 502 12.14 -39.91 -9.64
CA TYR A 502 12.53 -39.04 -8.54
C TYR A 502 11.33 -38.79 -7.61
N PRO A 503 11.46 -39.01 -6.29
CA PRO A 503 12.51 -39.80 -5.65
C PRO A 503 12.51 -41.27 -6.11
N TYR A 504 13.62 -41.97 -5.91
CA TYR A 504 13.74 -43.40 -6.25
C TYR A 504 12.84 -44.25 -5.35
N ASP A 505 12.89 -43.97 -4.04
CA ASP A 505 12.08 -44.63 -3.03
C ASP A 505 10.66 -44.04 -2.99
N ASN A 506 9.71 -44.82 -2.48
CA ASN A 506 8.37 -44.32 -2.23
C ASN A 506 8.36 -43.39 -1.01
N LEU A 507 7.46 -42.40 -1.03
CA LEU A 507 7.30 -41.48 0.09
C LEU A 507 6.51 -42.10 1.27
N ASP A 508 5.63 -43.08 0.98
CA ASP A 508 4.79 -43.82 1.93
C ASP A 508 4.12 -42.91 3.00
N LEU A 509 3.54 -41.80 2.53
CA LEU A 509 2.94 -40.76 3.37
C LEU A 509 1.64 -41.27 4.00
N ASP A 510 1.47 -41.01 5.30
CA ASP A 510 0.25 -41.32 6.05
C ASP A 510 -0.07 -40.16 6.99
N PHE A 511 -0.89 -39.22 6.50
CA PHE A 511 -1.27 -38.03 7.26
C PHE A 511 -2.12 -38.35 8.51
N ALA A 512 -2.86 -39.48 8.51
CA ALA A 512 -3.65 -39.88 9.67
C ALA A 512 -2.76 -40.34 10.83
N LYS A 513 -1.59 -40.91 10.53
CA LYS A 513 -0.57 -41.30 11.52
C LYS A 513 0.50 -40.22 11.74
N ASN A 514 0.32 -39.00 11.22
CA ASN A 514 1.34 -37.94 11.22
C ASN A 514 2.67 -38.34 10.55
N ASN A 515 2.64 -39.31 9.62
CA ASN A 515 3.82 -39.71 8.87
C ASN A 515 3.98 -38.82 7.62
N PHE A 516 4.48 -37.60 7.83
CA PHE A 516 4.79 -36.63 6.76
C PHE A 516 6.20 -36.02 6.91
N THR A 517 7.05 -36.61 7.76
CA THR A 517 8.39 -36.09 8.07
C THR A 517 9.24 -35.96 6.83
N LEU A 518 9.20 -36.94 5.91
CA LEU A 518 9.94 -36.90 4.65
C LEU A 518 9.49 -35.74 3.75
N LEU A 519 8.18 -35.49 3.69
CA LEU A 519 7.60 -34.37 2.94
C LEU A 519 8.11 -33.02 3.49
N TYR A 520 8.13 -32.88 4.81
CA TYR A 520 8.63 -31.68 5.46
C TYR A 520 10.14 -31.52 5.28
N ASP A 521 10.92 -32.61 5.34
CA ASP A 521 12.35 -32.60 5.08
C ASP A 521 12.67 -32.10 3.66
N MET A 522 11.95 -32.60 2.64
CA MET A 522 12.04 -32.13 1.26
C MET A 522 11.76 -30.63 1.15
N TYR A 523 10.75 -30.12 1.84
CA TYR A 523 10.45 -28.69 1.91
C TYR A 523 11.57 -27.88 2.57
N THR A 524 12.09 -28.32 3.73
CA THR A 524 13.13 -27.57 4.45
C THR A 524 14.47 -27.55 3.69
N SER A 525 14.77 -28.63 2.97
CA SER A 525 15.99 -28.78 2.16
C SER A 525 15.98 -27.89 0.92
N PHE A 526 14.80 -27.50 0.43
CA PHE A 526 14.67 -26.67 -0.76
C PHE A 526 15.46 -25.36 -0.64
N GLN A 527 15.32 -24.63 0.48
CA GLN A 527 16.02 -23.35 0.63
C GLN A 527 17.55 -23.52 0.71
N GLU A 528 18.01 -24.60 1.33
CA GLU A 528 19.43 -24.94 1.41
C GLU A 528 20.01 -25.14 0.01
N SER A 529 19.34 -25.95 -0.81
CA SER A 529 19.77 -26.27 -2.19
C SER A 529 19.57 -25.11 -3.17
N TYR A 530 18.46 -24.39 -3.08
CA TYR A 530 18.12 -23.29 -4.00
C TYR A 530 18.99 -22.05 -3.77
N TYR A 531 19.23 -21.66 -2.52
CA TYR A 531 20.03 -20.47 -2.18
C TYR A 531 21.50 -20.80 -1.87
N GLU A 532 21.90 -22.06 -1.92
CA GLU A 532 23.26 -22.52 -1.56
C GLU A 532 23.67 -22.05 -0.15
N LYS A 533 22.71 -22.09 0.79
CA LYS A 533 22.94 -21.71 2.19
C LYS A 533 23.43 -22.91 2.98
N SER A 534 24.30 -22.67 3.96
CA SER A 534 24.79 -23.71 4.88
C SER A 534 23.79 -24.10 5.98
N ILE A 535 22.71 -23.34 6.15
CA ILE A 535 21.73 -23.52 7.23
C ILE A 535 20.31 -23.56 6.64
N ARG A 536 19.52 -24.55 7.07
CA ARG A 536 18.09 -24.63 6.78
C ARG A 536 17.30 -23.64 7.62
N ASN A 537 16.58 -22.74 6.96
CA ASN A 537 15.73 -21.73 7.60
C ASN A 537 14.27 -21.85 7.14
N PRO A 538 13.55 -22.92 7.52
CA PRO A 538 12.16 -23.11 7.09
C PRO A 538 11.26 -21.96 7.57
N ILE A 539 10.40 -21.47 6.68
CA ILE A 539 9.45 -20.38 6.98
C ILE A 539 8.27 -20.90 7.80
N LEU A 540 7.84 -22.13 7.54
CA LEU A 540 6.69 -22.77 8.19
C LEU A 540 7.14 -23.86 9.15
N SER A 541 6.53 -23.92 10.33
CA SER A 541 6.65 -25.06 11.24
C SER A 541 5.93 -26.30 10.67
N PRO A 542 6.22 -27.52 11.14
CA PRO A 542 5.59 -28.74 10.61
C PRO A 542 4.05 -28.71 10.62
N SER A 543 3.43 -28.17 11.67
CA SER A 543 1.97 -28.07 11.80
C SER A 543 1.37 -26.99 10.88
N THR A 544 2.05 -25.86 10.72
CA THR A 544 1.61 -24.79 9.82
C THR A 544 1.82 -25.15 8.35
N PHE A 545 2.89 -25.89 8.04
CA PHE A 545 3.15 -26.48 6.74
C PHE A 545 2.02 -27.42 6.31
N LEU A 546 1.64 -28.38 7.15
CA LEU A 546 0.58 -29.33 6.83
C LEU A 546 -0.78 -28.66 6.56
N THR A 547 -1.07 -27.56 7.27
CA THR A 547 -2.36 -26.86 7.19
C THR A 547 -2.44 -25.83 6.06
N HIS A 548 -1.32 -25.24 5.64
CA HIS A 548 -1.32 -24.14 4.67
C HIS A 548 -0.61 -24.45 3.36
N ALA A 549 0.42 -25.30 3.38
CA ALA A 549 1.27 -25.57 2.23
C ALA A 549 1.93 -26.96 2.25
N PRO A 550 1.17 -28.07 2.26
CA PRO A 550 1.70 -29.43 2.10
C PRO A 550 2.16 -29.67 0.65
N ILE A 551 3.16 -28.89 0.22
CA ILE A 551 3.75 -28.94 -1.12
C ILE A 551 4.85 -30.00 -1.17
N ILE A 552 5.02 -30.64 -2.33
CA ILE A 552 6.08 -31.62 -2.56
C ILE A 552 7.18 -30.94 -3.36
N VAL A 553 8.41 -30.95 -2.85
CA VAL A 553 9.57 -30.37 -3.53
C VAL A 553 10.55 -31.47 -3.91
N ILE A 554 10.73 -31.69 -5.21
CA ILE A 554 11.66 -32.68 -5.74
C ILE A 554 12.86 -31.94 -6.31
N ASP A 555 14.02 -32.16 -5.70
CA ASP A 555 15.30 -31.62 -6.14
C ASP A 555 15.93 -32.53 -7.21
N THR A 556 16.07 -31.99 -8.41
CA THR A 556 16.66 -32.65 -9.57
C THR A 556 17.97 -31.97 -10.00
N SER A 557 18.55 -31.13 -9.15
CA SER A 557 19.77 -30.38 -9.46
C SER A 557 21.02 -31.26 -9.64
N LYS A 558 21.07 -32.43 -9.00
CA LYS A 558 22.23 -33.35 -9.00
C LYS A 558 22.06 -34.52 -9.97
N GLN A 559 21.36 -34.32 -11.07
CA GLN A 559 21.17 -35.36 -12.08
C GLN A 559 22.46 -35.69 -12.82
N ASN A 560 22.55 -36.93 -13.32
CA ASN A 560 23.68 -37.36 -14.12
C ASN A 560 23.73 -36.59 -15.45
N ASP A 561 24.89 -36.02 -15.76
CA ASP A 561 25.17 -35.30 -17.00
C ASP A 561 25.13 -36.19 -18.26
N SER A 562 25.06 -37.51 -18.10
CA SER A 562 25.09 -38.49 -19.20
C SER A 562 23.83 -38.48 -20.09
N ALA A 563 22.76 -37.80 -19.68
CA ALA A 563 21.60 -37.57 -20.54
C ALA A 563 21.87 -36.40 -21.49
N THR A 564 22.01 -36.72 -22.77
CA THR A 564 22.20 -35.78 -23.90
C THR A 564 21.17 -34.65 -23.90
N ALA A 565 21.58 -33.47 -24.39
CA ALA A 565 20.79 -32.25 -24.56
C ALA A 565 19.60 -32.45 -25.53
N SER A 566 18.60 -33.19 -25.06
CA SER A 566 17.33 -33.46 -25.72
C SER A 566 16.21 -32.96 -24.81
N SER A 567 15.03 -32.71 -25.40
CA SER A 567 13.83 -32.33 -24.64
C SER A 567 13.60 -33.32 -23.49
N VAL A 568 13.51 -32.82 -22.27
CA VAL A 568 13.20 -33.66 -21.11
C VAL A 568 11.70 -33.87 -21.05
N ASP A 569 11.27 -35.12 -21.18
CA ASP A 569 9.89 -35.49 -20.93
C ASP A 569 9.68 -35.61 -19.41
N VAL A 570 8.76 -34.77 -18.89
CA VAL A 570 8.39 -34.77 -17.47
C VAL A 570 7.04 -35.44 -17.31
N GLN A 571 7.03 -36.55 -16.59
CA GLN A 571 5.81 -37.28 -16.22
C GLN A 571 5.67 -37.32 -14.70
N LEU A 572 4.47 -37.05 -14.21
CA LEU A 572 4.13 -37.05 -12.80
C LEU A 572 3.19 -38.22 -12.52
N GLU A 573 3.49 -39.01 -11.50
CA GLU A 573 2.58 -39.98 -10.92
C GLU A 573 2.20 -39.55 -9.50
N ILE A 574 0.90 -39.37 -9.27
CA ILE A 574 0.34 -38.99 -7.97
C ILE A 574 -0.58 -40.11 -7.50
N GLU A 575 -0.35 -40.59 -6.28
CA GLU A 575 -1.14 -41.62 -5.63
C GLU A 575 -1.70 -41.08 -4.30
N ALA A 576 -2.97 -41.39 -4.02
CA ALA A 576 -3.66 -40.99 -2.80
C ALA A 576 -4.49 -42.16 -2.22
N SER A 577 -4.79 -42.10 -0.92
CA SER A 577 -5.60 -43.13 -0.26
C SER A 577 -7.10 -43.00 -0.59
N GLU A 578 -7.54 -41.80 -0.95
CA GLU A 578 -8.93 -41.43 -1.27
C GLU A 578 -9.07 -40.96 -2.74
N SER A 579 -10.30 -40.76 -3.21
CA SER A 579 -10.53 -40.25 -4.58
C SER A 579 -10.12 -38.78 -4.70
N LEU A 580 -9.49 -38.41 -5.82
CA LEU A 580 -9.02 -37.05 -6.10
C LEU A 580 -10.09 -36.14 -6.75
N SER A 581 -11.37 -36.42 -6.51
CA SER A 581 -12.50 -35.66 -7.08
C SER A 581 -12.47 -34.20 -6.59
N GLY A 582 -12.63 -33.24 -7.51
CA GLY A 582 -12.58 -31.81 -7.18
C GLY A 582 -11.19 -31.28 -6.80
N VAL A 583 -10.12 -32.07 -7.01
CA VAL A 583 -8.74 -31.67 -6.76
C VAL A 583 -8.09 -31.15 -8.04
N THR A 584 -7.59 -29.92 -7.98
CA THR A 584 -6.74 -29.32 -9.00
C THR A 584 -5.28 -29.51 -8.62
N ALA A 585 -4.45 -29.98 -9.55
CA ALA A 585 -3.01 -30.10 -9.35
C ALA A 585 -2.25 -28.98 -10.05
N TYR A 586 -1.20 -28.49 -9.41
CA TYR A 586 -0.26 -27.55 -9.98
C TYR A 586 1.15 -28.11 -9.91
N CYS A 587 1.88 -27.96 -11.00
CA CYS A 587 3.29 -28.33 -11.07
C CYS A 587 4.09 -27.11 -11.52
N LEU A 588 5.03 -26.65 -10.69
CA LEU A 588 5.98 -25.60 -10.99
C LEU A 588 7.33 -26.23 -11.32
N LEU A 589 7.79 -26.01 -12.54
CA LEU A 589 9.15 -26.32 -12.97
C LEU A 589 10.02 -25.08 -12.80
N ILE A 590 11.19 -25.28 -12.22
CA ILE A 590 12.24 -24.26 -12.12
C ILE A 590 13.42 -24.71 -12.96
N HIS A 591 13.83 -23.89 -13.90
CA HIS A 591 14.99 -24.15 -14.76
C HIS A 591 15.91 -22.93 -14.79
N ASP A 592 17.21 -23.19 -14.98
CA ASP A 592 18.22 -22.15 -15.12
C ASP A 592 18.19 -21.62 -16.56
N ARG A 593 18.24 -20.29 -16.71
CA ARG A 593 18.28 -19.61 -18.01
C ARG A 593 19.41 -18.61 -18.07
N ILE A 594 19.92 -18.41 -19.28
CA ILE A 594 20.90 -17.36 -19.57
C ILE A 594 20.40 -16.51 -20.72
N VAL A 595 20.38 -15.19 -20.51
CA VAL A 595 20.20 -14.24 -21.61
C VAL A 595 21.51 -13.51 -21.85
N GLU A 596 21.93 -13.47 -23.12
CA GLU A 596 23.04 -12.65 -23.56
C GLU A 596 22.51 -11.26 -23.90
N TYR A 597 23.12 -10.24 -23.33
CA TYR A 597 22.83 -8.84 -23.62
C TYR A 597 24.12 -8.13 -24.06
N VAL A 598 24.10 -7.48 -25.21
CA VAL A 598 25.24 -6.71 -25.73
C VAL A 598 24.94 -5.21 -25.57
N PRO A 599 25.59 -4.50 -24.61
CA PRO A 599 25.23 -3.10 -24.32
C PRO A 599 25.49 -2.11 -25.48
N PHE A 600 26.45 -2.42 -26.36
CA PHE A 600 26.82 -1.57 -27.49
C PHE A 600 25.74 -1.57 -28.57
N THR A 601 25.37 -2.75 -29.06
CA THR A 601 24.34 -2.95 -30.11
C THR A 601 22.92 -2.96 -29.56
N ARG A 602 22.77 -3.10 -28.23
CA ARG A 602 21.50 -3.30 -27.51
C ARG A 602 20.78 -4.60 -27.87
N GLU A 603 21.47 -5.54 -28.52
CA GLU A 603 20.92 -6.85 -28.85
C GLU A 603 20.73 -7.71 -27.60
N VAL A 604 19.62 -8.45 -27.59
CA VAL A 604 19.30 -9.44 -26.55
C VAL A 604 19.11 -10.79 -27.24
N ARG A 605 19.81 -11.82 -26.78
CA ARG A 605 19.72 -13.19 -27.31
C ARG A 605 19.43 -14.15 -26.17
N LYS A 606 18.42 -15.01 -26.36
CA LYS A 606 18.15 -16.11 -25.43
C LYS A 606 19.16 -17.21 -25.69
N LEU A 607 19.94 -17.54 -24.67
CA LEU A 607 20.75 -18.75 -24.67
C LEU A 607 19.96 -19.84 -23.95
N VAL A 608 20.13 -21.08 -24.41
CA VAL A 608 19.54 -22.28 -23.79
C VAL A 608 20.19 -22.49 -22.43
#